data_AF-A0AA86VHR9-F1
#
_entry.id   AF-A0AA86VHR9-F1
#
_cell.length_a   1.000
_cell.length_b   1.000
_cell.length_c   1.000
_cell.angle_alpha   90.00
_cell.angle_beta   90.00
_cell.angle_gamma   90.00
#
_symmetry.space_group_name_H-M   'P 1'
#
loop_
_entity.id
_entity.type
_entity.pdbx_description
1 polymer ?
#
loop_
_entity_poly.entity_id
_entity_poly.type
_entity_poly.pdbx_seq_one_letter_code
_entity_poly.pdbx_strand_id
1 'polypeptide(L)'
;MLDRESATLLHLISEHGGYAYMSMAVLASGGDICAAEAAHEMAWEQLHSGPWHSVLPVWRDAYSMACLHVVQYHSDNGEFREALKVLDLGIIMGGTLLRKDLDSAVAKVWEQTRRSVRVSDLGDSSAPFVE
;
A
#
# COMPACT_ATOMS: atom_id res chain seq x y z
N MET A 1 3.36 0.72 -11.11
CA MET A 1 2.52 -0.38 -11.63
C MET A 1 3.33 -1.62 -11.40
N LEU A 2 2.90 -2.44 -10.43
CA LEU A 2 3.56 -3.66 -9.99
C LEU A 2 3.80 -4.56 -11.22
N ASP A 3 5.07 -4.73 -11.61
CA ASP A 3 5.49 -5.30 -12.89
C ASP A 3 5.92 -6.78 -12.77
N ARG A 4 6.78 -7.29 -13.67
CA ARG A 4 7.27 -8.69 -13.71
C ARG A 4 7.77 -9.19 -12.35
N GLU A 5 8.33 -8.31 -11.52
CA GLU A 5 8.78 -8.67 -10.17
C GLU A 5 7.63 -9.13 -9.28
N SER A 6 6.44 -8.60 -9.50
CA SER A 6 5.21 -8.92 -8.75
C SER A 6 4.68 -10.30 -9.10
N ALA A 7 4.70 -10.68 -10.38
CA ALA A 7 4.32 -12.03 -10.80
C ALA A 7 5.30 -13.09 -10.25
N THR A 8 6.60 -12.76 -10.22
CA THR A 8 7.63 -13.64 -9.66
C THR A 8 7.46 -13.79 -8.15
N LEU A 9 7.20 -12.68 -7.45
CA LEU A 9 6.92 -12.67 -6.01
C LEU A 9 5.67 -13.49 -5.67
N LEU A 10 4.57 -13.30 -6.41
CA LEU A 10 3.34 -14.07 -6.21
C LEU A 10 3.55 -15.58 -6.41
N HIS A 11 4.36 -15.97 -7.41
CA HIS A 11 4.73 -17.36 -7.60
C HIS A 11 5.54 -17.90 -6.40
N LEU A 12 6.57 -17.17 -5.94
CA LEU A 12 7.37 -17.57 -4.77
C LEU A 12 6.51 -17.68 -3.50
N ILE A 13 5.58 -16.76 -3.28
CA ILE A 13 4.64 -16.83 -2.13
C ILE A 13 3.80 -18.09 -2.22
N SER A 14 3.30 -18.45 -3.41
CA SER A 14 2.50 -19.66 -3.62
C SER A 14 3.29 -20.95 -3.32
N GLU A 15 4.58 -21.01 -3.66
CA GLU A 15 5.45 -22.15 -3.34
C GLU A 15 5.63 -22.35 -1.83
N HIS A 16 5.51 -21.28 -1.04
CA HIS A 16 5.61 -21.30 0.42
C HIS A 16 4.24 -21.39 1.10
N GLY A 17 3.21 -21.86 0.38
CA GLY A 17 1.87 -22.09 0.92
C GLY A 17 0.95 -20.86 0.92
N GLY A 18 1.37 -19.74 0.35
CA GLY A 18 0.61 -18.50 0.31
C GLY A 18 -0.41 -18.38 -0.82
N TYR A 19 -1.06 -19.47 -1.25
CA TYR A 19 -2.05 -19.45 -2.34
C TYR A 19 -3.25 -18.54 -2.06
N ALA A 20 -3.71 -18.49 -0.81
CA ALA A 20 -4.78 -17.58 -0.40
C ALA A 20 -4.35 -16.11 -0.55
N TYR A 21 -3.15 -15.77 -0.07
CA TYR A 21 -2.56 -14.45 -0.26
C TYR A 21 -2.45 -14.11 -1.75
N MET A 22 -1.93 -15.02 -2.58
CA MET A 22 -1.78 -14.80 -4.02
C MET A 22 -3.12 -14.45 -4.67
N SER A 23 -4.18 -15.18 -4.31
CA SER A 23 -5.52 -14.96 -4.83
C SER A 23 -6.06 -13.58 -4.45
N MET A 24 -5.87 -13.17 -3.20
CA MET A 24 -6.27 -11.85 -2.72
C MET A 24 -5.45 -10.73 -3.38
N ALA A 25 -4.13 -10.89 -3.52
CA ALA A 25 -3.27 -9.91 -4.17
C ALA A 25 -3.64 -9.71 -5.66
N VAL A 26 -4.02 -10.78 -6.35
CA VAL A 26 -4.52 -10.69 -7.75
C VAL A 26 -5.81 -9.87 -7.80
N LEU A 27 -6.78 -10.13 -6.91
CA LEU A 27 -8.02 -9.35 -6.84
C LEU A 27 -7.76 -7.88 -6.45
N ALA A 28 -6.87 -7.65 -5.50
CA ALA A 28 -6.43 -6.33 -5.07
C ALA A 28 -5.79 -5.53 -6.21
N SER A 29 -5.04 -6.19 -7.10
CA SER A 29 -4.50 -5.56 -8.31
C SER A 29 -5.58 -5.09 -9.29
N GLY A 30 -6.77 -5.70 -9.23
CA GLY A 30 -7.97 -5.27 -9.94
C GLY A 30 -8.76 -4.16 -9.23
N GLY A 31 -8.29 -3.67 -8.08
CA GLY A 31 -8.93 -2.61 -7.30
C GLY A 31 -9.90 -3.10 -6.21
N ASP A 32 -9.94 -4.40 -5.90
CA ASP A 32 -10.76 -4.93 -4.81
C ASP A 32 -10.13 -4.59 -3.45
N ILE A 33 -10.78 -3.69 -2.70
CA ILE A 33 -10.30 -3.23 -1.40
C ILE A 33 -10.38 -4.31 -0.32
N CYS A 34 -11.44 -5.11 -0.29
CA CYS A 34 -11.57 -6.18 0.69
C CYS A 34 -10.45 -7.21 0.48
N ALA A 35 -10.09 -7.49 -0.77
CA ALA A 35 -8.96 -8.34 -1.08
C ALA A 35 -7.61 -7.68 -0.69
N ALA A 36 -7.45 -6.37 -0.88
CA ALA A 36 -6.25 -5.66 -0.46
C ALA A 36 -6.04 -5.70 1.06
N GLU A 37 -7.10 -5.44 1.84
CA GLU A 37 -7.09 -5.53 3.30
C GLU A 37 -6.84 -6.97 3.78
N ALA A 38 -7.49 -7.95 3.15
CA ALA A 38 -7.28 -9.35 3.48
C ALA A 38 -5.83 -9.80 3.20
N ALA A 39 -5.25 -9.41 2.05
CA ALA A 39 -3.85 -9.68 1.74
C ALA A 39 -2.91 -9.01 2.76
N HIS A 40 -3.22 -7.78 3.18
CA HIS A 40 -2.44 -7.05 4.18
C HIS A 40 -2.45 -7.76 5.54
N GLU A 41 -3.62 -8.19 6.02
CA GLU A 41 -3.74 -8.93 7.29
C GLU A 41 -3.05 -10.30 7.22
N MET A 42 -3.24 -11.05 6.13
CA MET A 42 -2.55 -12.34 5.95
C MET A 42 -1.03 -12.20 6.03
N ALA A 43 -0.46 -11.20 5.35
CA ALA A 43 0.98 -10.95 5.40
C ALA A 43 1.41 -10.48 6.80
N TRP A 44 0.62 -9.64 7.47
CA TRP A 44 0.87 -9.21 8.84
C TRP A 44 0.93 -10.39 9.82
N GLU A 45 -0.03 -11.31 9.76
CA GLU A 45 -0.04 -12.53 10.57
C GLU A 45 1.22 -13.38 10.33
N GLN A 46 1.63 -13.53 9.07
CA GLN A 46 2.85 -14.27 8.73
C GLN A 46 4.11 -13.62 9.33
N LEU A 47 4.21 -12.28 9.28
CA LEU A 47 5.32 -11.54 9.90
C LEU A 47 5.37 -11.68 11.43
N HIS A 48 4.24 -11.96 12.07
CA HIS A 48 4.12 -12.10 13.53
C HIS A 48 3.98 -13.55 14.01
N SER A 49 4.14 -14.53 13.11
CA SER A 49 4.06 -15.96 13.43
C SER A 49 5.24 -16.50 14.24
N GLY A 50 6.32 -15.73 14.38
CA GLY A 50 7.51 -16.11 15.13
C GLY A 50 8.58 -15.02 15.22
N PRO A 51 9.77 -15.33 15.73
CA PRO A 51 10.88 -14.39 15.77
C PRO A 51 11.23 -13.87 14.36
N TRP A 52 11.53 -12.57 14.25
CA TRP A 52 11.73 -11.89 12.97
C TRP A 52 12.70 -12.59 12.00
N HIS A 53 13.78 -13.17 12.53
CA HIS A 53 14.80 -13.86 11.75
C HIS A 53 14.37 -15.24 11.22
N SER A 54 13.29 -15.79 11.75
CA SER A 54 12.71 -17.08 11.36
C SER A 54 11.58 -16.93 10.33
N VAL A 55 11.07 -15.70 10.14
CA VAL A 55 10.06 -15.40 9.12
C VAL A 55 10.71 -15.42 7.74
N LEU A 56 10.09 -16.13 6.79
CA LEU A 56 10.58 -16.21 5.42
C LEU A 56 10.63 -14.81 4.78
N PRO A 57 11.74 -14.42 4.13
CA PRO A 57 11.88 -13.10 3.51
C PRO A 57 10.75 -12.74 2.55
N VAL A 58 10.20 -13.73 1.85
CA VAL A 58 9.10 -13.56 0.89
C VAL A 58 7.86 -12.92 1.51
N TRP A 59 7.58 -13.17 2.80
CA TRP A 59 6.44 -12.56 3.50
C TRP A 59 6.64 -11.08 3.79
N ARG A 60 7.90 -10.61 3.87
CA ARG A 60 8.19 -9.17 4.01
C ARG A 60 7.93 -8.45 2.69
N ASP A 61 8.32 -9.05 1.57
CA ASP A 61 8.01 -8.50 0.25
C ASP A 61 6.49 -8.57 -0.04
N ALA A 62 5.82 -9.64 0.40
CA ALA A 62 4.35 -9.76 0.37
C ALA A 62 3.68 -8.63 1.17
N TYR A 63 4.17 -8.33 2.37
CA TYR A 63 3.63 -7.24 3.18
C TYR A 63 3.77 -5.89 2.46
N SER A 64 4.94 -5.60 1.87
CA SER A 64 5.13 -4.40 1.03
C SER A 64 4.14 -4.32 -0.14
N MET A 65 3.90 -5.43 -0.84
CA MET A 65 2.92 -5.45 -1.95
C MET A 65 1.51 -5.13 -1.45
N ALA A 66 1.08 -5.74 -0.35
CA ALA A 66 -0.24 -5.50 0.21
C ALA A 66 -0.42 -4.04 0.68
N CYS A 67 0.61 -3.45 1.30
CA CYS A 67 0.61 -2.02 1.64
C CYS A 67 0.38 -1.14 0.41
N LEU A 68 1.03 -1.43 -0.73
CA LEU A 68 0.85 -0.66 -1.96
C LEU A 68 -0.60 -0.73 -2.48
N HIS A 69 -1.26 -1.88 -2.39
CA HIS A 69 -2.66 -2.02 -2.77
C HIS A 69 -3.60 -1.22 -1.86
N VAL A 70 -3.42 -1.30 -0.54
CA VAL A 70 -4.23 -0.54 0.43
C VAL A 70 -4.03 0.97 0.28
N VAL A 71 -2.78 1.40 0.04
CA VAL A 71 -2.44 2.82 -0.18
C VAL A 71 -3.13 3.40 -1.40
N GLN A 72 -3.25 2.62 -2.47
CA GLN A 72 -3.94 3.07 -3.67
C GLN A 72 -5.39 3.45 -3.36
N TYR A 73 -6.10 2.60 -2.61
CA TYR A 73 -7.47 2.90 -2.17
C TYR A 73 -7.57 4.15 -1.29
N HIS A 74 -6.77 4.26 -0.23
CA HIS A 74 -6.81 5.44 0.64
C HIS A 74 -6.48 6.72 -0.12
N SER A 75 -5.50 6.67 -1.03
CA SER A 75 -5.10 7.83 -1.84
C SER A 75 -6.20 8.28 -2.79
N ASP A 76 -6.93 7.33 -3.40
CA ASP A 76 -8.02 7.61 -4.33
C ASP A 76 -9.26 8.19 -3.60
N ASN A 77 -9.43 7.88 -2.32
CA ASN A 77 -10.48 8.46 -1.46
C ASN A 77 -10.06 9.75 -0.73
N GLY A 78 -8.83 10.24 -0.95
CA GLY A 78 -8.31 11.45 -0.28
C GLY A 78 -7.90 11.23 1.19
N GLU A 79 -7.83 9.98 1.64
CA GLU A 79 -7.47 9.57 3.00
C GLU A 79 -5.94 9.53 3.17
N PHE A 80 -5.26 10.63 2.84
CA PHE A 80 -3.79 10.67 2.73
C PHE A 80 -3.06 10.32 4.04
N ARG A 81 -3.68 10.60 5.20
CA ARG A 81 -3.11 10.24 6.51
C ARG A 81 -3.05 8.73 6.69
N GLU A 82 -4.10 8.00 6.31
CA GLU A 82 -4.14 6.55 6.43
C GLU A 82 -3.21 5.92 5.40
N ALA A 83 -3.17 6.45 4.17
CA ALA A 83 -2.19 6.05 3.17
C ALA A 83 -0.74 6.16 3.69
N LEU A 84 -0.37 7.27 4.33
CA LEU A 84 0.99 7.46 4.87
C LEU A 84 1.31 6.51 6.02
N LYS A 85 0.34 6.18 6.89
CA LYS A 85 0.56 5.19 7.97
C LYS A 85 0.85 3.80 7.40
N VAL A 86 0.08 3.38 6.39
CA VAL A 86 0.28 2.09 5.73
C VAL A 86 1.63 2.05 5.02
N LEU A 87 2.06 3.16 4.40
CA LEU A 87 3.40 3.25 3.79
C LEU A 87 4.53 3.18 4.81
N ASP A 88 4.39 3.86 5.96
CA ASP A 88 5.40 3.83 7.03
C ASP A 88 5.60 2.41 7.57
N LEU A 89 4.50 1.70 7.84
CA LEU A 89 4.55 0.29 8.22
C LEU A 89 5.16 -0.58 7.11
N GLY A 90 4.78 -0.38 5.86
CA GLY A 90 5.37 -1.07 4.71
C GLY A 90 6.88 -0.83 4.57
N ILE A 91 7.38 0.34 4.96
CA ILE A 91 8.81 0.69 4.96
C ILE A 91 9.55 0.04 6.14
N ILE A 92 8.93 -0.05 7.32
CA ILE A 92 9.57 -0.61 8.52
C ILE A 92 9.56 -2.14 8.50
N MET A 93 8.43 -2.73 8.10
CA MET A 93 8.17 -4.18 8.16
C MET A 93 8.38 -4.88 6.81
N GLY A 94 8.41 -4.11 5.72
CA GLY A 94 8.55 -4.67 4.39
C GLY A 94 9.93 -5.16 4.04
N GLY A 95 10.00 -5.96 2.98
CA GLY A 95 11.25 -6.40 2.38
C GLY A 95 11.89 -5.31 1.52
N THR A 96 13.03 -5.65 0.90
CA THR A 96 13.77 -4.68 0.08
C THR A 96 13.32 -4.68 -1.38
N LEU A 97 12.59 -5.70 -1.84
CA LEU A 97 12.22 -5.86 -3.24
C LEU A 97 11.42 -4.65 -3.74
N LEU A 98 10.37 -4.27 -3.02
CA LEU A 98 9.44 -3.20 -3.38
C LEU A 98 9.77 -1.86 -2.70
N ARG A 99 10.99 -1.68 -2.20
CA ARG A 99 11.39 -0.45 -1.49
C ARG A 99 11.19 0.79 -2.36
N LYS A 100 11.60 0.74 -3.63
CA LYS A 100 11.49 1.87 -4.56
C LYS A 100 10.04 2.22 -4.85
N ASP A 101 9.16 1.22 -4.93
CA ASP A 101 7.72 1.43 -5.13
C ASP A 101 7.08 2.10 -3.91
N LEU A 102 7.45 1.68 -2.69
CA LEU A 102 6.99 2.32 -1.45
C LEU A 102 7.47 3.77 -1.37
N ASP A 103 8.75 4.04 -1.63
CA ASP A 103 9.30 5.40 -1.62
C ASP A 103 8.61 6.29 -2.69
N SER A 104 8.33 5.73 -3.86
CA SER A 104 7.60 6.42 -4.94
C SER A 104 6.15 6.70 -4.55
N ALA A 105 5.49 5.76 -3.87
CA ALA A 105 4.13 5.94 -3.37
C ALA A 105 4.08 7.04 -2.29
N VAL A 106 5.05 7.09 -1.37
CA VAL A 106 5.18 8.19 -0.40
C VAL A 106 5.28 9.53 -1.12
N ALA A 107 6.17 9.66 -2.10
CA ALA A 107 6.33 10.90 -2.87
C ALA A 107 5.01 11.32 -3.57
N LYS A 108 4.28 10.35 -4.14
CA LYS A 108 2.98 10.58 -4.79
C LYS A 108 1.91 11.07 -3.79
N VAL A 109 1.77 10.42 -2.65
CA VAL A 109 0.80 10.80 -1.61
C VAL A 109 1.08 12.19 -1.06
N TRP A 110 2.36 12.53 -0.84
CA TRP A 110 2.76 13.89 -0.46
C TRP A 110 2.38 14.93 -1.51
N GLU A 111 2.56 14.61 -2.79
CA GLU A 111 2.18 15.50 -3.88
C GLU A 111 0.66 15.70 -3.97
N GLN A 112 -0.12 14.63 -3.83
CA GLN A 112 -1.58 14.68 -3.77
C GLN A 112 -2.07 15.51 -2.59
N THR A 113 -1.48 15.31 -1.41
CA THR A 113 -1.79 16.10 -0.20
C THR A 113 -1.56 17.60 -0.44
N ARG A 114 -0.42 17.97 -1.04
CA ARG A 114 -0.11 19.38 -1.37
C ARG A 114 -1.10 19.97 -2.39
N ARG A 115 -1.53 19.19 -3.38
CA ARG A 115 -2.55 19.63 -4.36
C ARG A 115 -3.90 19.85 -3.70
N SER A 116 -4.32 18.95 -2.81
CA SER A 116 -5.58 19.07 -2.07
C SER A 116 -5.64 20.37 -1.26
N VAL A 117 -4.58 20.73 -0.54
CA VAL A 117 -4.53 21.97 0.26
C VAL A 117 -4.74 23.21 -0.62
N ARG A 118 -4.05 23.26 -1.78
CA ARG A 118 -4.17 24.39 -2.72
C ARG A 118 -5.57 24.54 -3.33
N VAL A 119 -6.30 23.44 -3.52
CA VAL A 119 -7.67 23.48 -4.03
C VAL A 119 -8.63 24.00 -2.97
N SER A 120 -8.45 23.61 -1.70
CA SER A 120 -9.24 24.15 -0.59
C SER A 120 -9.06 25.66 -0.43
N ASP A 121 -7.85 26.18 -0.58
CA ASP A 121 -7.56 27.63 -0.48
C ASP A 121 -8.25 28.47 -1.59
N LEU A 122 -8.56 27.87 -2.75
CA LEU A 122 -9.27 28.54 -3.84
C LEU A 122 -10.81 28.53 -3.67
N GLY A 123 -11.33 27.60 -2.86
CA GLY A 123 -12.77 27.47 -2.60
C GLY A 123 -13.31 28.42 -1.53
N ASP A 124 -12.44 29.09 -0.78
CA ASP A 124 -12.81 30.02 0.31
C ASP A 124 -12.76 31.50 -0.13
N SER A 125 -12.49 31.78 -1.41
CA SER A 125 -12.40 33.14 -1.96
C SER A 125 -13.69 33.59 -2.67
N SER A 126 -14.82 33.46 -1.97
CA SER A 126 -16.08 34.12 -2.35
C SER A 126 -16.65 34.88 -1.15
N ALA A 127 -15.98 35.97 -0.76
CA ALA A 127 -16.57 36.98 0.11
C ALA A 127 -17.42 37.95 -0.76
N PRO A 128 -18.64 38.33 -0.34
CA PRO A 128 -19.47 39.21 -1.15
C PRO A 128 -18.88 40.62 -1.18
N PHE A 129 -18.87 41.20 -2.38
CA PHE A 129 -18.66 42.63 -2.59
C PHE A 129 -19.84 43.37 -1.94
N VAL A 130 -19.59 44.10 -0.86
CA VAL A 130 -20.58 44.99 -0.25
C VAL A 130 -20.29 46.40 -0.75
N GLU A 131 -21.27 46.94 -1.49
CA GLU A 131 -21.33 48.30 -2.06
C GLU A 131 -21.64 49.35 -0.97
#